data_AF-A0A7Z0SZP3-F1
#
_entry.id   AF-A0A7Z0SZP3-F1
#
_cell.length_a   1.000
_cell.length_b   1.000
_cell.length_c   1.000
_cell.angle_alpha   90.00
_cell.angle_beta   90.00
_cell.angle_gamma   90.00
#
_symmetry.space_group_name_H-M   'P 1'
#
loop_
_entity.id
_entity.type
_entity.pdbx_description
1 polymer ?
#
loop_
_entity_poly.entity_id
_entity_poly.type
_entity_poly.pdbx_seq_one_letter_code
_entity_poly.pdbx_strand_id
1 'polypeptide(L)'
;MELTGTILELLRVAEELRLGREGCRLDPSGKPSPYSKALSLIKIRWTSGPVLVSVSSDHEVLEIQGGVAEMKMLAATVGEFATEGDYTSHLHVEYLPDHEFLSHNSEPLVVTLVE
;
A
#
# COMPACT_ATOMS: atom_id res chain seq x y z
N MET A 1 0.55 4.17 9.21
CA MET A 1 1.47 4.84 8.24
C MET A 1 0.67 5.37 7.07
N GLU A 2 1.27 6.19 6.19
CA GLU A 2 0.57 6.75 5.02
C GLU A 2 1.38 6.59 3.74
N LEU A 3 0.69 6.17 2.67
CA LEU A 3 1.14 6.17 1.28
C LEU A 3 0.36 7.25 0.51
N THR A 4 1.05 8.28 0.06
CA THR A 4 0.47 9.33 -0.77
C THR A 4 0.98 9.20 -2.20
N GLY A 5 0.11 9.39 -3.18
CA GLY A 5 0.53 9.41 -4.58
C GLY A 5 -0.52 9.97 -5.52
N THR A 6 -0.08 10.30 -6.73
CA THR A 6 -0.97 10.63 -7.85
C THR A 6 -1.72 9.39 -8.34
N ILE A 7 -2.77 9.60 -9.15
CA ILE A 7 -3.51 8.51 -9.81
C ILE A 7 -2.55 7.55 -10.54
N LEU A 8 -1.59 8.09 -11.30
CA LEU A 8 -0.64 7.28 -12.07
C LEU A 8 0.31 6.49 -11.17
N GLU A 9 0.74 7.08 -10.06
CA GLU A 9 1.60 6.40 -9.10
C GLU A 9 0.87 5.28 -8.37
N LEU A 10 -0.35 5.51 -7.89
CA LEU A 10 -1.15 4.47 -7.22
C LEU A 10 -1.53 3.34 -8.18
N LEU A 11 -1.85 3.64 -9.45
CA LEU A 11 -2.06 2.61 -10.47
C LEU A 11 -0.78 1.80 -10.74
N ARG A 12 0.38 2.45 -10.71
CA ARG A 12 1.66 1.75 -10.81
C ARG A 12 1.88 0.84 -9.60
N VAL A 13 1.58 1.30 -8.38
CA VAL A 13 1.66 0.46 -7.18
C VAL A 13 0.74 -0.77 -7.31
N ALA A 14 -0.52 -0.57 -7.72
CA ALA A 14 -1.46 -1.65 -7.98
C ALA A 14 -0.91 -2.67 -8.98
N GLU A 15 -0.30 -2.20 -10.08
CA GLU A 15 0.30 -3.08 -11.08
C GLU A 15 1.50 -3.87 -10.54
N GLU A 16 2.38 -3.24 -9.77
CA GLU A 16 3.54 -3.92 -9.16
C GLU A 16 3.10 -5.00 -8.15
N LEU A 17 2.04 -4.73 -7.37
CA LEU A 17 1.41 -5.72 -6.48
C LEU A 17 0.83 -6.91 -7.26
N ARG A 18 0.13 -6.62 -8.37
CA ARG A 18 -0.51 -7.61 -9.25
C ARG A 18 0.50 -8.49 -9.98
N LEU A 19 1.67 -7.95 -10.31
CA LEU A 19 2.73 -8.65 -11.04
C LEU A 19 3.77 -9.31 -10.12
N GLY A 20 3.81 -8.97 -8.82
CA GLY A 20 4.78 -9.53 -7.88
C GLY A 20 6.21 -9.11 -8.17
N ARG A 21 6.39 -7.91 -8.71
CA ARG A 21 7.71 -7.33 -8.96
C ARG A 21 8.36 -6.91 -7.64
N GLU A 22 9.66 -6.60 -7.64
CA GLU A 22 10.40 -6.31 -6.41
C GLU A 22 9.93 -5.01 -5.70
N GLY A 23 9.17 -4.17 -6.40
CA GLY A 23 8.56 -2.95 -5.86
C GLY A 23 8.91 -1.69 -6.66
N CYS A 24 8.59 -0.52 -6.13
CA CYS A 24 8.78 0.76 -6.81
C CYS A 24 9.17 1.89 -5.86
N ARG A 25 9.92 2.87 -6.40
CA ARG A 25 10.20 4.13 -5.69
C ARG A 25 8.95 4.98 -5.62
N LEU A 26 8.79 5.66 -4.50
CA LEU A 26 7.76 6.66 -4.26
C LEU A 26 8.39 8.04 -4.28
N ASP A 27 7.61 9.06 -4.59
CA ASP A 27 8.00 10.44 -4.33
C ASP A 27 7.72 10.79 -2.86
N PRO A 28 8.75 11.01 -2.02
CA PRO A 28 8.56 11.39 -0.62
C PRO A 28 8.14 12.86 -0.44
N SER A 29 7.85 13.59 -1.52
CA SER A 29 7.48 15.03 -1.48
C SER A 29 6.19 15.33 -0.72
N GLY A 30 5.36 14.31 -0.43
CA GLY A 30 4.20 14.43 0.43
C GLY A 30 4.54 14.92 1.85
N LYS A 31 3.70 15.77 2.44
CA LYS A 31 3.84 16.14 3.86
C LYS A 31 3.39 14.96 4.71
N PRO A 32 4.26 14.25 5.44
CA PRO A 32 3.90 12.99 6.08
C PRO A 32 3.01 13.15 7.32
N SER A 33 2.42 14.32 7.58
CA SER A 33 1.64 14.58 8.80
C SER A 33 0.39 13.69 8.84
N PRO A 34 0.13 12.95 9.94
CA PRO A 34 0.69 13.10 11.29
C PRO A 34 1.98 12.30 11.59
N TYR A 35 2.51 11.57 10.62
CA TYR A 35 3.74 10.79 10.71
C TYR A 35 5.01 11.64 10.57
N SER A 36 6.12 11.14 11.13
CA SER A 36 7.40 11.84 11.18
C SER A 36 8.27 11.63 9.94
N LYS A 37 7.92 10.70 9.06
CA LYS A 37 8.68 10.34 7.85
C LYS A 37 7.75 9.98 6.70
N ALA A 38 8.19 10.30 5.48
CA ALA A 38 7.55 9.89 4.24
C ALA A 38 8.15 8.56 3.74
N LEU A 39 7.30 7.69 3.20
CA LEU A 39 7.74 6.48 2.52
C LEU A 39 8.44 6.85 1.19
N SER A 40 9.56 6.21 0.91
CA SER A 40 10.35 6.47 -0.30
C SER A 40 10.44 5.26 -1.24
N LEU A 41 10.06 4.08 -0.74
CA LEU A 41 10.14 2.82 -1.46
C LEU A 41 9.02 1.88 -0.99
N ILE A 42 8.42 1.17 -1.94
CA ILE A 42 7.64 -0.03 -1.66
C ILE A 42 8.47 -1.23 -2.07
N LYS A 43 8.58 -2.24 -1.20
CA LYS A 43 9.09 -3.57 -1.51
C LYS A 43 7.95 -4.55 -1.51
N ILE A 44 7.89 -5.38 -2.55
CA ILE A 44 6.84 -6.37 -2.74
C ILE A 44 7.47 -7.76 -2.77
N ARG A 45 6.90 -8.68 -2.01
CA ARG A 45 7.33 -10.08 -2.00
C ARG A 45 6.13 -11.02 -2.01
N TRP A 46 6.00 -11.82 -3.05
CA TRP A 46 5.04 -12.91 -3.02
C TRP A 46 5.50 -14.03 -2.09
N THR A 47 4.60 -14.42 -1.20
CA THR A 47 4.76 -15.51 -0.24
C THR A 47 3.51 -16.41 -0.31
N SER A 48 3.22 -17.12 0.77
CA SER A 48 1.91 -17.75 0.99
C SER A 48 1.17 -17.02 2.12
N GLY A 49 -0.15 -17.18 2.15
CA GLY A 49 -1.00 -16.68 3.23
C GLY A 49 -1.46 -15.23 3.05
N PRO A 50 -2.06 -14.64 4.09
CA PRO A 50 -2.62 -13.31 4.02
C PRO A 50 -1.56 -12.23 3.84
N VAL A 51 -1.96 -11.06 3.32
CA VAL A 51 -1.11 -9.90 3.13
C VAL A 51 -0.63 -9.37 4.47
N LEU A 52 0.68 -9.28 4.64
CA LEU A 52 1.35 -8.54 5.70
C LEU A 52 1.81 -7.19 5.15
N VAL A 53 1.35 -6.12 5.77
CA VAL A 53 1.86 -4.76 5.59
C VAL A 53 2.72 -4.40 6.79
N SER A 54 3.95 -3.98 6.55
CA SER A 54 4.87 -3.55 7.60
C SER A 54 5.78 -2.43 7.09
N VAL A 55 6.49 -1.78 7.99
CA VAL A 55 7.51 -0.79 7.63
C VAL A 55 8.89 -1.24 8.09
N SER A 56 9.93 -0.89 7.33
CA SER A 56 11.31 -1.07 7.76
C SER A 56 11.59 -0.32 9.07
N SER A 57 12.64 -0.74 9.79
CA SER A 57 13.03 -0.14 11.09
C SER A 57 13.38 1.35 11.01
N ASP A 58 13.76 1.85 9.83
CA ASP A 58 14.00 3.27 9.56
C ASP A 58 12.74 4.04 9.17
N HIS A 59 11.58 3.40 9.07
CA HIS A 59 10.28 3.97 8.67
C HIS A 59 10.26 4.58 7.25
N GLU A 60 11.12 4.12 6.34
CA GLU A 60 11.24 4.68 4.99
C GLU A 60 10.77 3.74 3.88
N VAL A 61 10.70 2.43 4.18
CA VAL A 61 10.31 1.40 3.21
C VAL A 61 9.03 0.71 3.67
N LEU A 62 8.01 0.77 2.82
CA LEU A 62 6.80 -0.04 2.96
C LEU A 62 7.07 -1.44 2.45
N GLU A 63 6.92 -2.44 3.30
CA GLU A 63 7.09 -3.84 2.95
C GLU A 63 5.72 -4.49 2.88
N ILE A 64 5.40 -5.03 1.70
CA ILE A 64 4.14 -5.74 1.45
C ILE A 64 4.47 -7.15 0.98
N GLN A 65 3.97 -8.13 1.70
CA GLN A 65 4.13 -9.53 1.33
C GLN A 65 2.85 -10.31 1.51
N GLY A 66 2.63 -11.35 0.71
CA GLY A 66 1.41 -12.14 0.80
C GLY A 66 1.26 -13.13 -0.34
N GLY A 67 0.23 -13.97 -0.24
CA GLY A 67 -0.17 -14.90 -1.27
C GLY A 67 -0.64 -14.22 -2.55
N VAL A 68 -0.51 -14.91 -3.68
CA VAL A 68 -0.82 -14.34 -5.00
C VAL A 68 -2.26 -13.85 -5.11
N ALA A 69 -3.22 -14.57 -4.51
CA ALA A 69 -4.63 -14.20 -4.56
C ALA A 69 -4.89 -12.94 -3.72
N GLU A 70 -4.32 -12.89 -2.53
CA GLU A 70 -4.48 -11.80 -1.57
C GLU A 70 -3.77 -10.53 -2.04
N MET A 71 -2.60 -10.66 -2.64
CA MET A 71 -1.87 -9.56 -3.30
C MET A 71 -2.65 -8.98 -4.48
N LYS A 72 -3.36 -9.83 -5.25
CA LYS A 72 -4.23 -9.36 -6.33
C LYS A 72 -5.48 -8.65 -5.81
N MET A 73 -6.04 -9.07 -4.67
CA MET A 73 -7.13 -8.34 -4.02
C MET A 73 -6.65 -6.96 -3.56
N LEU A 74 -5.50 -6.88 -2.89
CA LEU A 74 -4.91 -5.58 -2.51
C LEU A 74 -4.66 -4.69 -3.75
N ALA A 75 -4.12 -5.27 -4.83
CA ALA A 75 -3.90 -4.54 -6.07
C ALA A 75 -5.21 -3.97 -6.65
N ALA A 76 -6.30 -4.76 -6.64
CA ALA A 76 -7.60 -4.31 -7.11
C ALA A 76 -8.13 -3.17 -6.24
N THR A 77 -8.08 -3.30 -4.91
CA THR A 77 -8.52 -2.23 -3.99
C THR A 77 -7.76 -0.92 -4.20
N VAL A 78 -6.44 -0.97 -4.34
CA VAL A 78 -5.61 0.22 -4.59
C VAL A 78 -5.90 0.81 -5.98
N GLY A 79 -6.08 -0.03 -6.99
CA GLY A 79 -6.39 0.40 -8.35
C GLY A 79 -7.76 1.08 -8.44
N GLU A 80 -8.78 0.48 -7.82
CA GLU A 80 -10.14 1.04 -7.74
C GLU A 80 -10.13 2.38 -7.01
N PHE A 81 -9.44 2.48 -5.87
CA PHE A 81 -9.27 3.75 -5.16
C PHE A 81 -8.62 4.82 -6.04
N ALA A 82 -7.57 4.46 -6.80
CA ALA A 82 -6.90 5.39 -7.70
C ALA A 82 -7.80 5.90 -8.83
N THR A 83 -8.75 5.09 -9.31
CA THR A 83 -9.65 5.47 -10.42
C THR A 83 -10.96 6.12 -9.98
N GLU A 84 -11.49 5.73 -8.83
CA GLU A 84 -12.83 6.14 -8.36
C GLU A 84 -12.77 7.14 -7.20
N GLY A 85 -11.64 7.21 -6.48
CA GLY A 85 -11.43 8.13 -5.38
C GLY A 85 -11.24 9.58 -5.83
N ASP A 86 -11.50 10.51 -4.91
CA ASP A 86 -11.17 11.93 -5.07
C ASP A 86 -10.04 12.36 -4.13
N TYR A 87 -9.52 13.58 -4.31
CA TYR A 87 -8.42 14.15 -3.51
C TYR A 87 -8.76 14.39 -2.04
N THR A 88 -10.01 14.20 -1.62
CA THR A 88 -10.44 14.31 -0.21
C THR A 88 -10.63 12.94 0.44
N SER A 89 -10.62 11.89 -0.37
CA SER A 89 -10.83 10.51 0.04
C SER A 89 -9.52 9.86 0.48
N HIS A 90 -9.65 8.84 1.31
CA HIS A 90 -8.53 8.01 1.74
C HIS A 90 -8.99 6.57 1.89
N LEU A 91 -8.11 5.64 1.53
CA LEU A 91 -8.33 4.20 1.67
C LEU A 91 -7.63 3.70 2.94
N HIS A 92 -8.36 3.00 3.80
CA HIS A 92 -7.78 2.27 4.92
C HIS A 92 -7.45 0.84 4.51
N VAL A 93 -6.19 0.46 4.67
CA VAL A 93 -5.68 -0.90 4.49
C VAL A 93 -5.25 -1.39 5.86
N GLU A 94 -6.16 -2.08 6.54
CA GLU A 94 -5.95 -2.63 7.88
C GLU A 94 -6.64 -3.98 8.04
N TYR A 95 -6.18 -4.77 9.01
CA TYR A 95 -6.80 -6.06 9.29
C TYR A 95 -8.22 -5.87 9.82
N LEU A 96 -9.18 -6.54 9.19
CA LEU A 96 -10.56 -6.66 9.66
C LEU A 96 -10.86 -8.15 9.91
N PRO A 97 -11.38 -8.53 11.09
CA PRO A 97 -11.63 -9.93 11.43
C PRO A 97 -12.48 -10.70 10.42
N ASP A 98 -13.38 -10.02 9.70
CA ASP A 98 -14.29 -10.63 8.72
C ASP A 98 -13.79 -10.53 7.26
N HIS A 99 -12.62 -9.91 7.02
CA HIS A 99 -11.98 -9.78 5.70
C HIS A 99 -10.53 -10.28 5.75
N GLU A 100 -10.37 -11.59 5.77
CA GLU A 100 -9.11 -12.30 6.07
C GLU A 100 -8.02 -12.23 4.99
N PHE A 101 -8.09 -11.31 4.02
CA PHE A 101 -7.00 -11.17 3.05
C PHE A 101 -5.77 -10.46 3.63
N LEU A 102 -5.93 -9.70 4.74
CA LEU A 102 -4.83 -9.15 5.52
C LEU A 102 -4.51 -10.03 6.74
N SER A 103 -3.24 -10.04 7.12
CA SER A 103 -2.75 -10.66 8.35
C SER A 103 -3.09 -9.77 9.54
N HIS A 104 -3.45 -10.37 10.68
CA HIS A 104 -3.62 -9.65 11.96
C HIS A 104 -2.35 -8.95 12.45
N ASN A 105 -1.19 -9.31 11.90
CA ASN A 105 0.10 -8.67 12.20
C ASN A 105 0.40 -7.47 11.30
N SER A 106 -0.49 -7.13 10.35
CA SER A 106 -0.31 -5.97 9.49
C SER A 106 -0.44 -4.67 10.28
N GLU A 107 0.48 -3.76 10.02
CA GLU A 107 0.37 -2.38 10.47
C GLU A 107 -0.67 -1.63 9.62
N PRO A 108 -1.49 -0.75 10.21
CA PRO A 108 -2.46 0.05 9.47
C PRO A 108 -1.78 0.99 8.46
N LEU A 109 -2.25 0.95 7.22
CA LEU A 109 -1.82 1.80 6.12
C LEU A 109 -3.00 2.65 5.63
N VAL A 110 -2.80 3.96 5.57
CA VAL A 110 -3.71 4.89 4.90
C VAL A 110 -3.15 5.21 3.53
N VAL A 111 -3.99 5.19 2.49
CA VAL A 111 -3.61 5.59 1.13
C VAL A 111 -4.36 6.87 0.76
N THR A 112 -3.64 7.89 0.29
CA THR A 112 -4.20 9.21 -0.08
C THR A 112 -3.84 9.60 -1.51
N LEU A 113 -4.76 10.33 -2.15
CA LEU A 113 -4.59 10.85 -3.51
C LEU A 113 -4.14 12.32 -3.49
N VAL A 114 -3.20 12.65 -4.36
CA VAL A 114 -2.79 14.03 -4.65
C VAL A 114 -2.88 14.32 -6.14
N GLU A 115 -2.90 15.61 -6.48
CA GLU A 115 -2.91 16.12 -7.87
C GLU A 115 -1.66 15.70 -8.65
#